data_AF-Q1DF17-F1
#
_entry.id   AF-Q1DF17-F1
#
_cell.length_a   1.000
_cell.length_b   1.000
_cell.length_c   1.000
_cell.angle_alpha   90.00
_cell.angle_beta   90.00
_cell.angle_gamma   90.00
#
_symmetry.space_group_name_H-M   'P 1'
#
loop_
_entity.id
_entity.type
_entity.pdbx_description
1 polymer ?
#
loop_
_entity_poly.entity_id
_entity_poly.type
_entity_poly.pdbx_seq_one_letter_code
_entity_poly.pdbx_strand_id
1 'polypeptide(L)'
;MGLGPPSLHTRRAQRAAAYSRINVILYIRTRGWRHSKTMTFSETWDLAWSILLSIGSAGGLILGLSNWLGKVWANRILEREKLAIQRELQALQAESAQRLHALKERTDVLLKNLEAEHSRRHRVHNLQFAKEFQLYADTWKALHALKIKTLTLRPVGDVVDVRETEEERRERRYKEFAEAFNAAVSVIAENEPFFPQEVFAKIRELQSLSRREAFSYYYKGRQKKGVDMKYWEEAEENQQQIVEQVDAICEAIRTRIGLIEIVEGPQGVAPSVPPL
;
A
#
# COMPACT_ATOMS: atom_id res chain seq x y z
N MET A 1 39.14 13.72 -2.23
CA MET A 1 39.60 12.49 -2.90
C MET A 1 38.49 12.04 -3.86
N GLY A 2 38.48 12.32 -5.16
CA GLY A 2 39.55 12.76 -6.05
C GLY A 2 39.96 11.62 -6.99
N LEU A 3 39.11 11.25 -7.97
CA LEU A 3 39.51 10.55 -9.18
C LEU A 3 38.61 11.01 -10.34
N GLY A 4 39.12 11.96 -11.13
CA GLY A 4 38.49 12.40 -12.38
C GLY A 4 38.94 11.53 -13.56
N PRO A 5 38.07 11.34 -14.58
CA PRO A 5 38.48 10.77 -15.86
C PRO A 5 39.04 11.84 -16.83
N PRO A 6 39.81 11.40 -17.85
CA PRO A 6 40.91 12.16 -18.44
C PRO A 6 40.52 13.12 -19.56
N SER A 7 41.43 14.07 -19.77
CA SER A 7 41.34 15.28 -20.60
C SER A 7 41.44 15.07 -22.12
N LEU A 8 40.83 16.01 -22.83
CA LEU A 8 40.58 16.13 -24.28
C LEU A 8 41.81 16.41 -25.17
N HIS A 9 43.03 16.10 -24.73
CA HIS A 9 44.25 16.36 -25.50
C HIS A 9 45.03 15.07 -25.74
N THR A 10 44.65 14.27 -26.75
CA THR A 10 45.54 13.24 -27.41
C THR A 10 44.85 12.43 -28.52
N ARG A 11 43.87 12.98 -29.25
CA ARG A 11 43.31 12.30 -30.46
C ARG A 11 43.21 13.18 -31.71
N ARG A 12 44.08 14.20 -31.82
CA ARG A 12 44.18 15.05 -33.02
C ARG A 12 45.55 15.09 -33.70
N ALA A 13 46.48 14.19 -33.35
CA ALA A 13 47.85 14.23 -33.90
C ALA A 13 48.33 12.91 -34.54
N GLN A 14 47.44 12.05 -35.05
CA GLN A 14 47.83 10.78 -35.69
C GLN A 14 47.06 10.40 -36.97
N ARG A 15 46.49 11.37 -37.72
CA ARG A 15 45.95 11.11 -39.07
C ARG A 15 46.15 12.29 -40.03
N ALA A 16 47.40 12.68 -40.23
CA ALA A 16 47.78 13.67 -41.25
C ALA A 16 49.07 13.21 -41.97
N ALA A 17 49.01 12.07 -42.66
CA ALA A 17 50.00 11.65 -43.64
C ALA A 17 49.43 10.49 -44.46
N ALA A 18 48.86 10.76 -45.63
CA ALA A 18 48.63 9.76 -46.69
C ALA A 18 48.00 10.39 -47.95
N TYR A 19 48.86 10.71 -48.91
CA TYR A 19 48.58 10.70 -50.35
C TYR A 19 47.73 11.82 -50.95
N SER A 20 48.25 13.05 -50.91
CA SER A 20 48.00 14.03 -51.98
C SER A 20 48.82 13.65 -53.20
N ARG A 21 48.15 12.99 -54.14
CA ARG A 21 48.65 12.57 -55.45
C ARG A 21 49.10 13.78 -56.30
N ILE A 22 50.37 13.73 -56.70
CA ILE A 22 50.80 13.75 -58.11
C ILE A 22 50.00 14.71 -59.00
N ASN A 23 50.41 15.97 -59.01
CA ASN A 23 50.26 16.87 -60.16
C ASN A 23 51.61 16.90 -60.89
N VAL A 24 51.76 15.98 -61.85
CA VAL A 24 52.80 16.02 -62.88
C VAL A 24 52.04 16.15 -64.19
N ILE A 25 52.62 16.91 -65.14
CA ILE A 25 52.22 17.13 -66.54
C ILE A 25 51.68 18.54 -66.79
N LEU A 26 52.58 19.46 -67.19
CA LEU A 26 52.35 20.46 -68.27
C LEU A 26 53.58 21.38 -68.44
N TYR A 27 54.52 21.00 -69.32
CA TYR A 27 55.19 21.90 -70.28
C TYR A 27 56.28 21.17 -71.08
N ILE A 28 56.00 20.73 -72.31
CA ILE A 28 57.02 20.58 -73.36
C ILE A 28 56.42 21.10 -74.67
N ARG A 29 57.03 22.18 -75.16
CA ARG A 29 56.65 22.96 -76.34
C ARG A 29 57.65 22.66 -77.48
N THR A 30 57.08 22.29 -78.63
CA THR A 30 57.57 22.39 -80.03
C THR A 30 58.79 21.59 -80.51
N ARG A 31 58.52 20.58 -81.35
CA ARG A 31 59.28 20.26 -82.58
C ARG A 31 58.30 20.14 -83.75
N GLY A 32 58.63 20.76 -84.87
CA GLY A 32 57.85 20.73 -86.10
C GLY A 32 58.30 19.68 -87.11
N TRP A 33 57.51 19.63 -88.19
CA TRP A 33 57.80 19.22 -89.58
C TRP A 33 57.21 17.89 -90.13
N ARG A 34 56.26 18.08 -91.07
CA ARG A 34 55.87 17.38 -92.33
C ARG A 34 55.92 15.85 -92.43
N HIS A 35 54.77 15.24 -92.76
CA HIS A 35 54.39 14.91 -94.15
C HIS A 35 52.94 14.39 -94.25
N SER A 36 52.24 14.71 -95.35
CA SER A 36 50.89 14.26 -95.70
C SER A 36 50.89 12.84 -96.29
N LYS A 37 49.92 12.01 -95.87
CA LYS A 37 49.36 10.89 -96.63
C LYS A 37 47.85 10.86 -96.40
N THR A 38 47.09 10.96 -97.46
CA THR A 38 45.63 10.81 -97.47
C THR A 38 45.27 9.35 -97.22
N MET A 39 44.61 9.05 -96.11
CA MET A 39 44.02 7.73 -95.83
C MET A 39 42.62 7.65 -96.45
N THR A 40 42.38 6.55 -97.18
CA THR A 40 41.09 6.20 -97.76
C THR A 40 40.12 5.70 -96.69
N PHE A 41 38.86 6.14 -96.78
CA PHE A 41 37.77 6.01 -95.79
C PHE A 41 37.46 4.58 -95.28
N SER A 42 37.90 3.54 -96.00
CA SER A 42 37.67 2.14 -95.62
C SER A 42 38.60 1.65 -94.50
N GLU A 43 39.87 2.08 -94.47
CA GLU A 43 40.86 1.57 -93.52
C GLU A 43 40.63 2.09 -92.09
N THR A 44 39.97 3.24 -91.96
CA THR A 44 39.60 3.81 -90.65
C THR A 44 38.49 3.02 -89.96
N TRP A 45 37.62 2.34 -90.71
CA TRP A 45 36.52 1.56 -90.12
C TRP A 45 37.01 0.19 -89.63
N ASP A 46 37.86 -0.51 -90.38
CA ASP A 46 38.38 -1.82 -89.95
C ASP A 46 39.29 -1.73 -88.72
N LEU A 47 40.05 -0.63 -88.60
CA LEU A 47 40.81 -0.34 -87.39
C LEU A 47 39.90 -0.06 -86.18
N ALA A 48 38.77 0.64 -86.38
CA ALA A 48 37.81 0.91 -85.31
C ALA A 48 37.11 -0.37 -84.82
N TRP A 49 36.72 -1.28 -85.73
CA TRP A 49 36.10 -2.56 -85.36
C TRP A 49 37.06 -3.52 -84.67
N SER A 50 38.32 -3.60 -85.10
CA SER A 50 39.33 -4.44 -84.46
C SER A 50 39.73 -3.93 -83.06
N ILE A 51 39.78 -2.60 -82.86
CA ILE A 51 39.94 -1.99 -81.53
C ILE A 51 38.71 -2.27 -80.64
N LEU A 52 37.48 -2.20 -81.18
CA LEU A 52 36.25 -2.52 -80.44
C LEU A 52 36.14 -4.01 -80.05
N LEU A 53 36.54 -4.93 -80.92
CA LEU A 53 36.56 -6.38 -80.65
C LEU A 53 37.65 -6.77 -79.64
N SER A 54 38.82 -6.12 -79.73
CA SER A 54 39.92 -6.29 -78.77
C SER A 54 39.54 -5.78 -77.37
N ILE A 55 38.89 -4.63 -77.28
CA ILE A 55 38.39 -4.05 -76.02
C ILE A 55 37.16 -4.82 -75.48
N GLY A 56 36.32 -5.37 -76.37
CA GLY A 56 35.09 -6.09 -76.01
C GLY A 56 35.33 -7.38 -75.22
N SER A 57 36.39 -8.14 -75.53
CA SER A 57 36.73 -9.38 -74.82
C SER A 57 37.27 -9.13 -73.40
N ALA A 58 38.10 -8.10 -73.22
CA ALA A 58 38.56 -7.64 -71.91
C ALA A 58 37.41 -7.02 -71.09
N GLY A 59 36.50 -6.30 -71.74
CA GLY A 59 35.30 -5.74 -71.12
C GLY A 59 34.40 -6.82 -70.50
N GLY A 60 34.20 -7.95 -71.19
CA GLY A 60 33.43 -9.08 -70.66
C GLY A 60 34.03 -9.69 -69.38
N LEU A 61 35.35 -9.85 -69.32
CA LEU A 61 36.05 -10.34 -68.12
C LEU A 61 35.96 -9.34 -66.95
N ILE A 62 36.13 -8.04 -67.23
CA ILE A 62 36.01 -6.99 -66.21
C ILE A 62 34.59 -6.91 -65.66
N LEU A 63 33.57 -6.99 -66.53
CA LEU A 63 32.16 -7.00 -66.11
C LEU A 63 31.79 -8.28 -65.34
N GLY A 64 32.31 -9.44 -65.77
CA GLY A 64 32.13 -10.71 -65.07
C GLY A 64 32.75 -10.72 -63.66
N LEU A 65 34.00 -10.26 -63.53
CA LEU A 65 34.68 -10.13 -62.24
C LEU A 65 34.04 -9.04 -61.35
N SER A 66 33.56 -7.94 -61.94
CA SER A 66 32.85 -6.88 -61.21
C SER A 66 31.51 -7.38 -60.66
N ASN A 67 30.74 -8.13 -61.44
CA ASN A 67 29.49 -8.75 -60.99
C ASN A 67 29.73 -9.80 -59.89
N TRP A 68 30.80 -10.61 -60.03
CA TRP A 68 31.18 -11.59 -59.01
C TRP A 68 31.62 -10.91 -57.70
N LEU A 69 32.50 -9.90 -57.76
CA LEU A 69 32.88 -9.11 -56.58
C LEU A 69 31.65 -8.46 -55.95
N GLY A 70 30.76 -7.85 -56.74
CA GLY A 70 29.54 -7.22 -56.26
C GLY A 70 28.67 -8.20 -55.45
N LYS A 71 28.47 -9.42 -55.96
CA LYS A 71 27.72 -10.47 -55.25
C LYS A 71 28.40 -10.92 -53.96
N VAL A 72 29.72 -11.14 -53.98
CA VAL A 72 30.46 -11.57 -52.79
C VAL A 72 30.47 -10.50 -51.70
N TRP A 73 30.68 -9.23 -52.08
CA TRP A 73 30.66 -8.11 -51.15
C TRP A 73 29.25 -7.83 -50.62
N ALA A 74 28.22 -7.90 -51.47
CA ALA A 74 26.82 -7.76 -51.05
C ALA A 74 26.42 -8.85 -50.05
N ASN A 75 26.75 -10.11 -50.33
CA ASN A 75 26.49 -11.21 -49.39
C ASN A 75 27.22 -11.01 -48.06
N ARG A 76 28.48 -10.58 -48.10
CA ARG A 76 29.27 -10.35 -46.87
C ARG A 76 28.74 -9.19 -46.04
N ILE A 77 28.26 -8.12 -46.67
CA ILE A 77 27.63 -6.98 -45.97
C ILE A 77 26.31 -7.44 -45.36
N LEU A 78 25.48 -8.14 -46.12
CA LEU A 78 24.19 -8.65 -45.68
C LEU A 78 24.31 -9.66 -44.52
N GLU A 79 25.29 -10.57 -44.56
CA GLU A 79 25.57 -11.48 -43.44
C GLU A 79 25.99 -10.74 -42.18
N ARG A 80 26.82 -9.70 -42.30
CA ARG A 80 27.22 -8.86 -41.17
C ARG A 80 26.04 -8.12 -40.55
N GLU A 81 25.17 -7.54 -41.37
CA GLU A 81 23.96 -6.85 -40.91
C GLU A 81 22.99 -7.83 -40.25
N LYS A 82 22.77 -9.01 -40.84
CA LYS A 82 21.95 -10.06 -40.22
C LYS A 82 22.47 -10.48 -38.86
N LEU A 83 23.78 -10.71 -38.72
CA LEU A 83 24.39 -11.05 -37.44
C LEU A 83 24.28 -9.90 -36.42
N ALA A 84 24.39 -8.64 -36.86
CA ALA A 84 24.20 -7.49 -36.00
C ALA A 84 22.75 -7.42 -35.49
N ILE A 85 21.76 -7.52 -36.38
CA ILE A 85 20.33 -7.51 -36.04
C ILE A 85 19.99 -8.68 -35.11
N GLN A 86 20.52 -9.87 -35.36
CA GLN A 86 20.30 -11.03 -34.49
C GLN A 86 20.85 -10.79 -33.08
N ARG A 87 22.03 -10.16 -32.95
CA ARG A 87 22.60 -9.82 -31.65
C ARG A 87 21.78 -8.76 -30.93
N GLU A 88 21.32 -7.73 -31.64
CA GLU A 88 20.45 -6.70 -31.06
C GLU A 88 19.13 -7.30 -30.58
N LEU A 89 18.51 -8.19 -31.35
CA LEU A 89 17.30 -8.91 -30.94
C LEU A 89 17.55 -9.76 -29.69
N GLN A 90 18.65 -10.51 -29.64
CA GLN A 90 19.01 -11.31 -28.46
C GLN A 90 19.27 -10.42 -27.24
N ALA A 91 19.95 -9.29 -27.41
CA ALA A 91 20.23 -8.35 -26.34
C ALA A 91 18.93 -7.72 -25.79
N LEU A 92 18.04 -7.27 -26.67
CA LEU A 92 16.74 -6.72 -26.28
C LEU A 92 15.85 -7.76 -25.60
N GLN A 93 15.84 -9.00 -26.11
CA GLN A 93 15.12 -10.11 -25.47
C GLN A 93 15.66 -10.40 -24.08
N ALA A 94 16.99 -10.50 -23.92
CA ALA A 94 17.62 -10.72 -22.63
C ALA A 94 17.31 -9.57 -21.64
N GLU A 95 17.38 -8.33 -22.10
CA GLU A 95 17.04 -7.16 -21.29
C GLU A 95 15.57 -7.16 -20.86
N SER A 96 14.65 -7.45 -21.79
CA SER A 96 13.22 -7.52 -21.46
C SER A 96 12.92 -8.63 -20.45
N ALA A 97 13.56 -9.81 -20.60
CA ALA A 97 13.43 -10.91 -19.67
C ALA A 97 13.96 -10.53 -18.29
N GLN A 98 15.14 -9.90 -18.21
CA GLN A 98 15.70 -9.41 -16.95
C GLN A 98 14.79 -8.41 -16.25
N ARG A 99 14.23 -7.44 -16.99
CA ARG A 99 13.28 -6.46 -16.44
C ARG A 99 12.02 -7.14 -15.92
N LEU A 100 11.48 -8.13 -16.63
CA LEU A 100 10.32 -8.90 -16.18
C LEU A 100 10.63 -9.70 -14.90
N HIS A 101 11.79 -10.34 -14.82
CA HIS A 101 12.21 -11.05 -13.61
C HIS A 101 12.36 -10.10 -12.42
N ALA A 102 13.05 -8.97 -12.58
CA ALA A 102 13.21 -7.98 -11.53
C ALA A 102 11.88 -7.39 -11.06
N LEU A 103 10.94 -7.15 -11.99
CA LEU A 103 9.60 -6.68 -11.65
C LEU A 103 8.82 -7.74 -10.86
N LYS A 104 8.85 -9.01 -11.29
CA LYS A 104 8.19 -10.12 -10.59
C LYS A 104 8.72 -10.30 -9.17
N GLU A 105 10.04 -10.32 -9.02
CA GLU A 105 10.67 -10.42 -7.69
C GLU A 105 10.25 -9.26 -6.78
N ARG A 106 10.22 -8.03 -7.33
CA ARG A 106 9.76 -6.86 -6.58
C ARG A 106 8.30 -6.97 -6.18
N THR A 107 7.41 -7.43 -7.06
CA THR A 107 6.00 -7.63 -6.73
C THR A 107 5.81 -8.72 -5.68
N ASP A 108 6.55 -9.80 -5.76
CA ASP A 108 6.47 -10.91 -4.80
C ASP A 108 6.91 -10.48 -3.40
N VAL A 109 7.97 -9.67 -3.31
CA VAL A 109 8.41 -9.07 -2.03
C VAL A 109 7.35 -8.13 -1.46
N LEU A 110 6.72 -7.29 -2.30
CA LEU A 110 5.66 -6.38 -1.86
C LEU A 110 4.43 -7.13 -1.37
N LEU A 111 4.00 -8.18 -2.08
CA LEU A 111 2.88 -9.02 -1.66
C LEU A 111 3.15 -9.69 -0.32
N LYS A 112 4.33 -10.30 -0.15
CA LYS A 112 4.72 -10.92 1.13
C LYS A 112 4.74 -9.92 2.28
N ASN A 113 5.25 -8.71 2.05
CA ASN A 113 5.27 -7.67 3.07
C ASN A 113 3.84 -7.23 3.44
N LEU A 114 2.98 -7.03 2.44
CA LEU A 114 1.59 -6.63 2.66
C LEU A 114 0.81 -7.72 3.40
N GLU A 115 0.98 -8.98 3.02
CA GLU A 115 0.39 -10.14 3.69
C GLU A 115 0.87 -10.26 5.14
N ALA A 116 2.17 -10.04 5.38
CA ALA A 116 2.74 -10.06 6.74
C ALA A 116 2.18 -8.91 7.60
N GLU A 117 2.07 -7.70 7.05
CA GLU A 117 1.48 -6.55 7.74
C GLU A 117 -0.01 -6.75 8.02
N HIS A 118 -0.75 -7.28 7.05
CA HIS A 118 -2.16 -7.60 7.17
C HIS A 118 -2.38 -8.67 8.25
N SER A 119 -1.62 -9.75 8.20
CA SER A 119 -1.67 -10.83 9.19
C SER A 119 -1.30 -10.34 10.60
N ARG A 120 -0.29 -9.47 10.71
CA ARG A 120 0.09 -8.84 11.99
C ARG A 120 -1.04 -7.98 12.53
N ARG A 121 -1.65 -7.12 11.69
CA ARG A 121 -2.78 -6.27 12.07
C ARG A 121 -3.97 -7.10 12.54
N HIS A 122 -4.34 -8.14 11.80
CA HIS A 122 -5.40 -9.06 12.22
C HIS A 122 -5.10 -9.77 13.52
N ARG A 123 -3.86 -10.23 13.73
CA ARG A 123 -3.47 -10.88 14.99
C ARG A 123 -3.58 -9.93 16.17
N VAL A 124 -3.08 -8.70 16.03
CA VAL A 124 -3.18 -7.67 17.09
C VAL A 124 -4.64 -7.35 17.39
N HIS A 125 -5.44 -7.13 16.36
CA HIS A 125 -6.89 -6.91 16.49
C HIS A 125 -7.56 -8.07 17.21
N ASN A 126 -7.38 -9.31 16.78
CA ASN A 126 -8.00 -10.48 17.41
C ASN A 126 -7.58 -10.64 18.88
N LEU A 127 -6.31 -10.39 19.20
CA LEU A 127 -5.83 -10.43 20.59
C LEU A 127 -6.43 -9.31 21.44
N GLN A 128 -6.55 -8.10 20.88
CA GLN A 128 -7.18 -6.97 21.54
C GLN A 128 -8.67 -7.25 21.78
N PHE A 129 -9.41 -7.70 20.77
CA PHE A 129 -10.82 -8.03 20.88
C PHE A 129 -11.09 -9.15 21.89
N ALA A 130 -10.26 -10.20 21.90
CA ALA A 130 -10.39 -11.28 22.88
C ALA A 130 -10.23 -10.75 24.32
N LYS A 131 -9.26 -9.85 24.55
CA LYS A 131 -9.07 -9.20 25.85
C LYS A 131 -10.21 -8.26 26.20
N GLU A 132 -10.66 -7.41 25.27
CA GLU A 132 -11.80 -6.51 25.46
C GLU A 132 -13.06 -7.30 25.83
N PHE A 133 -13.34 -8.41 25.14
CA PHE A 133 -14.49 -9.26 25.43
C PHE A 133 -14.45 -9.86 26.83
N GLN A 134 -13.30 -10.40 27.24
CA GLN A 134 -13.12 -10.93 28.59
C GLN A 134 -13.31 -9.83 29.64
N LEU A 135 -12.73 -8.65 29.40
CA LEU A 135 -12.88 -7.49 30.26
C LEU A 135 -14.34 -7.06 30.40
N TYR A 136 -15.09 -7.00 29.30
CA TYR A 136 -16.51 -6.67 29.34
C TYR A 136 -17.30 -7.72 30.12
N ALA A 137 -16.99 -9.00 29.97
CA ALA A 137 -17.67 -10.07 30.72
C ALA A 137 -17.47 -9.91 32.24
N ASP A 138 -16.25 -9.62 32.68
CA ASP A 138 -15.96 -9.47 34.12
C ASP A 138 -16.49 -8.14 34.68
N THR A 139 -16.39 -7.07 33.90
CA THR A 139 -16.97 -5.77 34.25
C THR A 139 -18.49 -5.86 34.34
N TRP A 140 -19.15 -6.55 33.40
CA TRP A 140 -20.59 -6.73 33.41
C TRP A 140 -21.08 -7.48 34.65
N LYS A 141 -20.38 -8.55 35.05
CA LYS A 141 -20.70 -9.26 36.31
C LYS A 141 -20.64 -8.32 37.51
N ALA A 142 -19.59 -7.49 37.61
CA ALA A 142 -19.42 -6.56 38.71
C ALA A 142 -20.48 -5.43 38.71
N LEU A 143 -20.78 -4.88 37.53
CA LEU A 143 -21.82 -3.85 37.37
C LEU A 143 -23.22 -4.40 37.67
N HIS A 144 -23.52 -5.63 37.24
CA HIS A 144 -24.79 -6.27 37.53
C HIS A 144 -24.94 -6.56 39.04
N ALA A 145 -23.88 -7.03 39.70
CA ALA A 145 -23.87 -7.18 41.14
C ALA A 145 -24.10 -5.85 41.86
N LEU A 146 -23.44 -4.77 41.41
CA LEU A 146 -23.66 -3.42 41.92
C LEU A 146 -25.11 -2.96 41.73
N LYS A 147 -25.69 -3.15 40.54
CA LYS A 147 -27.10 -2.86 40.25
C LYS A 147 -28.00 -3.54 41.27
N ILE A 148 -27.90 -4.87 41.40
CA ILE A 148 -28.72 -5.65 42.34
C ILE A 148 -28.59 -5.08 43.75
N LYS A 149 -27.35 -4.90 44.25
CA LYS A 149 -27.14 -4.42 45.63
C LYS A 149 -27.65 -3.01 45.85
N THR A 150 -27.58 -2.16 44.83
CA THR A 150 -28.12 -0.80 44.88
C THR A 150 -29.66 -0.82 44.95
N LEU A 151 -30.32 -1.63 44.11
CA LEU A 151 -31.78 -1.79 44.13
C LEU A 151 -32.27 -2.40 45.46
N THR A 152 -31.47 -3.27 46.10
CA THR A 152 -31.83 -3.85 47.41
C THR A 152 -31.68 -2.90 48.60
N LEU A 153 -31.11 -1.69 48.41
CA LEU A 153 -31.08 -0.69 49.48
C LEU A 153 -32.52 -0.32 49.88
N ARG A 154 -33.39 -0.11 48.88
CA ARG A 154 -34.79 0.29 49.06
C ARG A 154 -35.72 -0.62 48.24
N PRO A 155 -35.93 -1.88 48.64
CA PRO A 155 -36.72 -2.82 47.86
C PRO A 155 -38.21 -2.43 47.88
N VAL A 156 -38.86 -2.57 46.73
CA VAL A 156 -40.31 -2.49 46.62
C VAL A 156 -40.90 -3.80 47.16
N GLY A 157 -41.65 -3.73 48.27
CA GLY A 157 -42.21 -4.93 48.92
C GLY A 157 -41.20 -5.70 49.76
N ASP A 158 -40.62 -5.05 50.77
CA ASP A 158 -39.57 -5.63 51.62
C ASP A 158 -40.09 -6.79 52.48
N VAL A 159 -39.38 -7.93 52.46
CA VAL A 159 -39.64 -9.05 53.37
C VAL A 159 -38.75 -8.87 54.59
N VAL A 160 -39.39 -8.55 55.71
CA VAL A 160 -38.74 -8.20 56.96
C VAL A 160 -38.72 -9.39 57.90
N ASP A 161 -37.54 -9.78 58.37
CA ASP A 161 -37.44 -10.68 59.52
C ASP A 161 -37.87 -9.93 60.79
N VAL A 162 -38.80 -10.52 61.53
CA VAL A 162 -39.35 -9.98 62.79
C VAL A 162 -38.26 -9.85 63.87
N ARG A 163 -37.19 -10.63 63.78
CA ARG A 163 -36.09 -10.63 64.74
C ARG A 163 -35.00 -9.58 64.47
N GLU A 164 -35.00 -8.98 63.28
CA GLU A 164 -33.96 -8.04 62.86
C GLU A 164 -34.40 -6.59 63.08
N THR A 165 -33.56 -5.81 63.76
CA THR A 165 -33.80 -4.37 63.92
C THR A 165 -33.62 -3.60 62.61
N GLU A 166 -34.30 -2.47 62.46
CA GLU A 166 -34.17 -1.64 61.25
C GLU A 166 -32.72 -1.16 61.02
N GLU A 167 -31.99 -0.87 62.11
CA GLU A 167 -30.59 -0.45 62.05
C GLU A 167 -29.67 -1.58 61.56
N GLU A 168 -29.82 -2.79 62.10
CA GLU A 168 -29.04 -3.97 61.65
C GLU A 168 -29.30 -4.28 60.17
N ARG A 169 -30.56 -4.21 59.73
CA ARG A 169 -30.91 -4.41 58.31
C ARG A 169 -30.24 -3.37 57.43
N ARG A 170 -30.26 -2.12 57.88
CA ARG A 170 -29.71 -1.00 57.12
C ARG A 170 -28.21 -1.13 56.96
N GLU A 171 -27.52 -1.43 58.05
CA GLU A 171 -26.08 -1.65 58.09
C GLU A 171 -25.68 -2.83 57.19
N ARG A 172 -26.40 -3.97 57.28
CA ARG A 172 -26.15 -5.12 56.41
C ARG A 172 -26.26 -4.75 54.93
N ARG A 173 -27.36 -4.10 54.52
CA ARG A 173 -27.58 -3.69 53.12
C ARG A 173 -26.52 -2.71 52.63
N TYR A 174 -26.19 -1.72 53.46
CA TYR A 174 -25.16 -0.74 53.12
C TYR A 174 -23.79 -1.41 52.97
N LYS A 175 -23.44 -2.35 53.85
CA LYS A 175 -22.20 -3.13 53.76
C LYS A 175 -22.14 -3.97 52.49
N GLU A 176 -23.20 -4.71 52.17
CA GLU A 176 -23.29 -5.50 50.92
C GLU A 176 -23.18 -4.61 49.67
N PHE A 177 -23.79 -3.43 49.69
CA PHE A 177 -23.62 -2.42 48.64
C PHE A 177 -22.17 -1.95 48.55
N ALA A 178 -21.54 -1.57 49.67
CA ALA A 178 -20.19 -1.05 49.69
C ALA A 178 -19.18 -2.08 49.16
N GLU A 179 -19.35 -3.35 49.52
CA GLU A 179 -18.56 -4.46 48.99
C GLU A 179 -18.72 -4.58 47.46
N ALA A 180 -19.95 -4.58 46.94
CA ALA A 180 -20.20 -4.65 45.50
C ALA A 180 -19.70 -3.40 44.74
N PHE A 181 -19.85 -2.22 45.33
CA PHE A 181 -19.38 -0.96 44.75
C PHE A 181 -17.85 -0.93 44.65
N ASN A 182 -17.15 -1.30 45.73
CA ASN A 182 -15.70 -1.36 45.74
C ASN A 182 -15.16 -2.40 44.75
N ALA A 183 -15.81 -3.57 44.66
CA ALA A 183 -15.46 -4.59 43.68
C ALA A 183 -15.61 -4.07 42.24
N ALA A 184 -16.72 -3.40 41.92
CA ALA A 184 -16.92 -2.79 40.60
C ALA A 184 -15.89 -1.70 40.30
N VAL A 185 -15.64 -0.79 41.25
CA VAL A 185 -14.64 0.26 41.10
C VAL A 185 -13.23 -0.31 40.87
N SER A 186 -12.84 -1.35 41.60
CA SER A 186 -11.52 -2.00 41.43
C SER A 186 -11.37 -2.56 40.02
N VAL A 187 -12.33 -3.37 39.57
CA VAL A 187 -12.32 -3.97 38.23
C VAL A 187 -12.25 -2.90 37.14
N ILE A 188 -13.00 -1.81 37.29
CA ILE A 188 -13.05 -0.73 36.30
C ILE A 188 -11.75 0.08 36.31
N ALA A 189 -11.21 0.41 37.48
CA ALA A 189 -9.99 1.21 37.62
C ALA A 189 -8.75 0.47 37.12
N GLU A 190 -8.65 -0.83 37.41
CA GLU A 190 -7.54 -1.69 36.95
C GLU A 190 -7.49 -1.81 35.42
N ASN A 191 -8.62 -1.59 34.74
CA ASN A 191 -8.77 -1.81 33.31
C ASN A 191 -9.18 -0.54 32.53
N GLU A 192 -9.11 0.64 33.16
CA GLU A 192 -9.50 1.94 32.58
C GLU A 192 -8.95 2.18 31.15
N PRO A 193 -7.66 1.91 30.86
CA PRO A 193 -7.09 2.18 29.53
C PRO A 193 -7.66 1.33 28.39
N PHE A 194 -8.37 0.24 28.71
CA PHE A 194 -8.89 -0.71 27.73
C PHE A 194 -10.36 -0.44 27.38
N PHE A 195 -11.04 0.45 28.10
CA PHE A 195 -12.42 0.81 27.78
C PHE A 195 -12.47 1.91 26.71
N PRO A 196 -13.36 1.78 25.71
CA PRO A 196 -13.75 2.90 24.88
C PRO A 196 -14.32 4.03 25.73
N GLN A 197 -14.02 5.27 25.36
CA GLN A 197 -14.43 6.46 26.11
C GLN A 197 -15.95 6.51 26.35
N GLU A 198 -16.75 6.11 25.36
CA GLU A 198 -18.20 6.07 25.47
C GLU A 198 -18.69 5.09 26.54
N VAL A 199 -18.18 3.86 26.52
CA VAL A 199 -18.53 2.83 27.51
C VAL A 199 -18.11 3.28 28.91
N PHE A 200 -16.90 3.81 29.03
CA PHE A 200 -16.36 4.28 30.30
C PHE A 200 -17.16 5.44 30.89
N ALA A 201 -17.56 6.42 30.07
CA ALA A 201 -18.38 7.54 30.51
C ALA A 201 -19.72 7.06 31.10
N LYS A 202 -20.39 6.12 30.43
CA LYS A 202 -21.65 5.54 30.91
C LYS A 202 -21.47 4.77 32.23
N ILE A 203 -20.37 4.03 32.36
CA ILE A 203 -20.02 3.32 33.60
C ILE A 203 -19.81 4.30 34.76
N ARG A 204 -19.10 5.41 34.53
CA ARG A 204 -18.88 6.46 35.55
C ARG A 204 -20.18 7.07 36.03
N GLU A 205 -21.12 7.29 35.12
CA GLU A 205 -22.43 7.82 35.46
C GLU A 205 -23.25 6.83 36.31
N LEU A 206 -23.21 5.54 36.00
CA LEU A 206 -23.79 4.50 36.87
C LEU A 206 -23.16 4.50 38.27
N GLN A 207 -21.84 4.58 38.38
CA GLN A 207 -21.16 4.68 39.68
C GLN A 207 -21.62 5.92 40.46
N SER A 208 -21.84 7.05 39.79
CA SER A 208 -22.35 8.28 40.39
C SER A 208 -23.78 8.09 40.91
N LEU A 209 -24.68 7.52 40.09
CA LEU A 209 -26.06 7.19 40.46
C LEU A 209 -26.10 6.27 41.68
N SER A 210 -25.38 5.15 41.65
CA SER A 210 -25.29 4.21 42.76
C SER A 210 -24.77 4.85 44.05
N ARG A 211 -23.76 5.72 43.96
CA ARG A 211 -23.23 6.42 45.14
C ARG A 211 -24.23 7.42 45.73
N ARG A 212 -24.94 8.18 44.88
CA ARG A 212 -25.99 9.11 45.30
C ARG A 212 -27.14 8.39 45.99
N GLU A 213 -27.51 7.22 45.47
CA GLU A 213 -28.53 6.36 46.05
C GLU A 213 -28.13 5.86 47.45
N ALA A 214 -26.91 5.31 47.58
CA ALA A 214 -26.39 4.86 48.86
C ALA A 214 -26.26 5.98 49.90
N PHE A 215 -25.84 7.18 49.47
CA PHE A 215 -25.80 8.35 50.33
C PHE A 215 -27.19 8.73 50.84
N SER A 216 -28.18 8.78 49.93
CA SER A 216 -29.57 9.09 50.28
C SER A 216 -30.15 8.06 51.24
N TYR A 217 -29.90 6.78 50.99
CA TYR A 217 -30.32 5.68 51.86
C TYR A 217 -29.71 5.79 53.28
N TYR A 218 -28.40 6.01 53.38
CA TYR A 218 -27.71 6.03 54.67
C TYR A 218 -28.04 7.26 55.51
N TYR A 219 -28.05 8.45 54.91
CA TYR A 219 -28.24 9.71 55.64
C TYR A 219 -29.72 10.10 55.80
N LYS A 220 -30.50 10.12 54.70
CA LYS A 220 -31.93 10.51 54.77
C LYS A 220 -32.76 9.43 55.46
N GLY A 221 -32.42 8.15 55.23
CA GLY A 221 -33.08 7.02 55.89
C GLY A 221 -32.94 7.05 57.42
N ARG A 222 -31.83 7.56 57.94
CA ARG A 222 -31.58 7.66 59.40
C ARG A 222 -32.34 8.80 60.08
N GLN A 223 -32.68 9.86 59.35
CA GLN A 223 -33.39 11.01 59.90
C GLN A 223 -34.91 10.85 59.87
N LYS A 224 -35.42 9.83 59.15
CA LYS A 224 -36.84 9.66 58.89
C LYS A 224 -37.57 9.04 60.09
N LYS A 225 -38.63 9.70 60.56
CA LYS A 225 -39.65 9.13 61.44
C LYS A 225 -40.96 9.00 60.66
N GLY A 226 -41.39 7.78 60.36
CA GLY A 226 -42.64 7.51 59.63
C GLY A 226 -42.51 7.41 58.10
N VAL A 227 -43.65 7.45 57.39
CA VAL A 227 -43.71 7.30 55.92
C VAL A 227 -43.62 8.66 55.23
N ASP A 228 -42.44 8.99 54.74
CA ASP A 228 -42.18 10.12 53.83
C ASP A 228 -42.28 9.63 52.39
N MET A 229 -43.28 10.11 51.64
CA MET A 229 -43.50 9.72 50.25
C MET A 229 -42.44 10.27 49.31
N LYS A 230 -41.94 11.48 49.55
CA LYS A 230 -40.94 12.10 48.67
C LYS A 230 -39.65 11.27 48.64
N TYR A 231 -39.27 10.69 49.78
CA TYR A 231 -38.15 9.76 49.85
C TYR A 231 -38.34 8.53 48.97
N TRP A 232 -39.55 7.98 48.88
CA TRP A 232 -39.83 6.79 48.08
C TRP A 232 -39.98 7.11 46.58
N GLU A 233 -40.55 8.26 46.24
CA GLU A 233 -40.57 8.79 44.85
C GLU A 233 -39.14 8.99 44.33
N GLU A 234 -38.26 9.63 45.12
CA GLU A 234 -36.83 9.76 44.79
C GLU A 234 -36.14 8.39 44.67
N ALA A 235 -36.63 7.36 45.36
CA ALA A 235 -36.10 6.00 45.23
C ALA A 235 -36.46 5.39 43.89
N GLU A 236 -37.73 5.46 43.52
CA GLU A 236 -38.24 4.90 42.28
C GLU A 236 -37.57 5.56 41.06
N GLU A 237 -37.44 6.89 41.07
CA GLU A 237 -36.74 7.62 40.01
C GLU A 237 -35.27 7.20 39.90
N ASN A 238 -34.53 7.15 41.02
CA ASN A 238 -33.13 6.72 41.01
C ASN A 238 -32.98 5.27 40.53
N GLN A 239 -33.87 4.36 40.96
CA GLN A 239 -33.84 2.97 40.54
C GLN A 239 -34.08 2.83 39.03
N GLN A 240 -35.03 3.59 38.49
CA GLN A 240 -35.30 3.63 37.05
C GLN A 240 -34.07 4.14 36.28
N GLN A 241 -33.48 5.25 36.71
CA GLN A 241 -32.26 5.80 36.09
C GLN A 241 -31.09 4.80 36.14
N ILE A 242 -30.93 4.06 37.24
CA ILE A 242 -29.90 3.02 37.37
C ILE A 242 -30.13 1.88 36.38
N VAL A 243 -31.38 1.43 36.22
CA VAL A 243 -31.75 0.37 35.27
C VAL A 243 -31.47 0.83 33.84
N GLU A 244 -31.95 2.01 33.47
CA GLU A 244 -31.74 2.61 32.15
C GLU A 244 -30.25 2.77 31.84
N GLN A 245 -29.46 3.21 32.82
CA GLN A 245 -28.02 3.38 32.63
C GLN A 245 -27.29 2.04 32.43
N VAL A 246 -27.72 0.97 33.11
CA VAL A 246 -27.16 -0.37 32.90
C VAL A 246 -27.48 -0.88 31.49
N ASP A 247 -28.70 -0.65 31.01
CA ASP A 247 -29.11 -1.02 29.66
C ASP A 247 -28.35 -0.20 28.60
N ALA A 248 -28.14 1.11 28.84
CA ALA A 248 -27.32 1.97 28.00
C ALA A 248 -25.85 1.52 27.92
N ILE A 249 -25.29 1.00 29.02
CA ILE A 249 -23.95 0.39 29.02
C ILE A 249 -23.96 -0.90 28.19
N CYS A 250 -25.00 -1.73 28.32
CA CYS A 250 -25.13 -2.96 27.53
C CYS A 250 -25.16 -2.67 26.03
N GLU A 251 -25.95 -1.69 25.61
CA GLU A 251 -26.05 -1.27 24.21
C GLU A 251 -24.72 -0.70 23.67
N ALA A 252 -24.01 0.12 24.48
CA ALA A 252 -22.70 0.62 24.10
C ALA A 252 -21.67 -0.51 23.90
N ILE A 253 -21.70 -1.53 24.77
CA ILE A 253 -20.85 -2.72 24.63
C ILE A 253 -21.23 -3.53 23.38
N ARG A 254 -22.53 -3.75 23.13
CA ARG A 254 -23.02 -4.48 21.94
C ARG A 254 -22.61 -3.80 20.63
N THR A 255 -22.73 -2.47 20.59
CA THR A 255 -22.32 -1.64 19.45
C THR A 255 -20.81 -1.75 19.23
N ARG A 256 -20.01 -1.67 20.31
CA ARG A 256 -18.55 -1.80 20.23
C ARG A 256 -18.10 -3.18 19.72
N ILE A 257 -18.78 -4.24 20.12
CA ILE A 257 -18.45 -5.62 19.69
C ILE A 257 -18.93 -5.88 18.24
N GLY A 258 -19.76 -4.99 17.67
CA GLY A 258 -20.33 -5.18 16.33
C GLY A 258 -21.50 -6.16 16.30
N LEU A 259 -22.16 -6.39 17.45
CA LEU A 259 -23.40 -7.17 17.50
C LEU A 259 -24.60 -6.40 16.93
N ILE A 260 -24.49 -5.07 16.91
CA ILE A 260 -25.46 -4.16 16.30
C ILE A 260 -24.72 -3.45 15.18
N GLU A 261 -24.95 -3.88 13.94
CA GLU A 261 -24.51 -3.10 12.78
C GLU A 261 -25.40 -1.86 12.70
N ILE A 262 -24.79 -0.69 12.86
CA ILE A 262 -25.43 0.56 12.44
C ILE A 262 -25.47 0.47 10.92
N VAL A 263 -26.65 0.21 10.37
CA VAL A 263 -26.90 0.34 8.93
C VAL A 263 -26.79 1.82 8.60
N GLU A 264 -25.56 2.29 8.38
CA GLU A 264 -25.34 3.52 7.63
C GLU A 264 -25.79 3.22 6.21
N GLY A 265 -26.96 3.75 5.83
CA GLY A 265 -27.50 3.64 4.49
C GLY A 265 -26.45 4.01 3.44
N PRO A 266 -26.45 3.36 2.26
CA PRO A 266 -25.34 3.45 1.32
C PRO A 266 -25.11 4.90 0.88
N GLN A 267 -24.01 5.49 1.34
CA GLN A 267 -23.51 6.73 0.76
C GLN A 267 -22.97 6.41 -0.64
N GLY A 268 -23.77 6.80 -1.64
CA GLY A 268 -23.41 7.16 -3.00
C GLY A 268 -22.17 6.50 -3.60
N VAL A 269 -22.35 5.31 -4.19
CA VAL A 269 -21.46 4.84 -5.26
C VAL A 269 -21.72 5.73 -6.48
N ALA A 270 -20.85 6.72 -6.72
CA ALA A 270 -20.86 7.46 -7.97
C ALA A 270 -20.55 6.49 -9.13
N PRO A 271 -21.36 6.47 -10.21
CA PRO A 271 -21.11 5.58 -11.34
C PRO A 271 -19.81 6.01 -12.04
N SER A 272 -18.89 5.06 -12.15
CA SER A 272 -17.68 5.13 -12.96
C SER A 272 -18.03 5.39 -14.44
N VAL A 273 -17.57 6.52 -14.98
CA VAL A 273 -17.59 6.79 -16.42
C VAL A 273 -16.31 6.17 -17.03
N PRO A 274 -16.40 5.23 -17.98
CA PRO A 274 -15.24 4.72 -18.71
C PRO A 274 -14.71 5.74 -19.74
N PRO A 275 -13.43 5.66 -20.12
CA PRO A 275 -12.75 6.70 -20.90
C PRO A 275 -13.17 6.69 -22.38
N LEU A 276 -13.14 7.89 -22.99
CA LEU A 276 -13.11 8.08 -24.44
C LEU A 276 -11.70 7.88 -24.99
#